data_AF-A0A7M2CCG3-F1
#
_entry.id   AF-A0A7M2CCG3-F1
#
_cell.length_a   1.000
_cell.length_b   1.000
_cell.length_c   1.000
_cell.angle_alpha   90.00
_cell.angle_beta   90.00
_cell.angle_gamma   90.00
#
_symmetry.space_group_name_H-M   'P 1'
#
loop_
_entity.id
_entity.type
_entity.pdbx_description
1 polymer ?
#
loop_
_entity_poly.entity_id
_entity_poly.type
_entity_poly.pdbx_seq_one_letter_code
_entity_poly.pdbx_strand_id
1 'polypeptide(L)'
;MIFMPSSPSATTPTELAVCDCTEAWEPHEHGTRGMYGYHRCRCTPCSEANRAYNREYNKHRPRREMVDADLVRARIGKLRAAGLTVAEIADMCAVNAKVIDFAVKGRNGKKPKMVQASTFRALNAIGFKDIASVEKPAGRKVDGTIPRLQVQSLHSFGWCGREIANRTGINPSTISSLLAGNNITESARAGIDAIFAELHGTTPPLDTAAQRGRATVARNRALANGWTADTATDYEYARYSRAH
;
A
#
# COMPACT_ATOMS: atom_id res chain seq x y z
N MET A 1 -27.72 -21.08 6.47
CA MET A 1 -28.92 -20.22 6.32
C MET A 1 -29.15 -19.53 7.65
N ILE A 2 -28.97 -18.21 7.73
CA ILE A 2 -29.19 -17.46 8.98
C ILE A 2 -30.68 -17.17 9.05
N PHE A 3 -31.37 -17.78 10.02
CA PHE A 3 -32.77 -17.50 10.32
C PHE A 3 -32.83 -16.04 10.82
N MET A 4 -33.25 -15.10 9.95
CA MET A 4 -33.52 -13.74 10.40
C MET A 4 -34.78 -13.78 11.24
N PRO A 5 -34.78 -13.25 12.47
CA PRO A 5 -36.01 -13.14 13.24
C PRO A 5 -36.94 -12.19 12.47
N SER A 6 -38.14 -12.70 12.15
CA SER A 6 -39.26 -11.88 11.70
C SER A 6 -39.45 -10.73 12.69
N SER A 7 -39.69 -9.52 12.19
CA SER A 7 -40.03 -8.39 13.05
C SER A 7 -41.14 -8.84 14.00
N PRO A 8 -41.01 -8.64 15.32
CA PRO A 8 -42.12 -8.93 16.23
C PRO A 8 -43.28 -8.01 15.84
N SER A 9 -44.31 -8.59 15.24
CA SER A 9 -45.59 -7.91 15.06
C SER A 9 -46.19 -7.72 16.43
N ALA A 10 -46.38 -6.47 16.85
CA ALA A 10 -47.05 -6.15 18.10
C ALA A 10 -48.41 -6.84 18.08
N THR A 11 -48.60 -7.82 18.95
CA THR A 11 -49.89 -8.47 19.12
C THR A 11 -50.69 -7.57 20.05
N THR A 12 -51.78 -7.00 19.53
CA THR A 12 -52.74 -6.07 20.15
C THR A 12 -52.41 -4.57 20.05
N PRO A 13 -53.40 -3.73 19.65
CA PRO A 13 -53.27 -2.29 19.62
C PRO A 13 -53.33 -1.80 21.07
N THR A 14 -52.20 -1.84 21.75
CA THR A 14 -52.06 -1.19 23.05
C THR A 14 -52.26 0.30 22.81
N GLU A 15 -53.25 0.87 23.49
CA GLU A 15 -53.60 2.28 23.54
C GLU A 15 -52.50 3.20 23.00
N LEU A 16 -52.82 3.80 21.85
CA LEU A 16 -52.04 4.81 21.17
C LEU A 16 -51.53 5.85 22.18
N ALA A 17 -50.29 5.69 22.62
CA ALA A 17 -49.49 6.81 23.11
C ALA A 17 -49.54 7.86 22.01
N VAL A 18 -50.29 8.94 22.27
CA VAL A 18 -50.60 10.02 21.34
C VAL A 18 -49.31 10.42 20.58
N CYS A 19 -49.25 10.05 19.30
CA CYS A 19 -48.06 10.22 18.46
C CYS A 19 -48.01 11.65 17.93
N ASP A 20 -46.98 12.39 18.33
CA ASP A 20 -46.77 13.77 17.89
C ASP A 20 -45.98 13.81 16.57
N CYS A 21 -46.58 13.23 15.54
CA CYS A 21 -45.91 12.80 14.33
C CYS A 21 -46.27 13.73 13.17
N THR A 22 -45.68 14.94 13.19
CA THR A 22 -46.03 16.07 12.31
C THR A 22 -45.73 15.89 10.82
N GLU A 23 -44.96 14.87 10.43
CA GLU A 23 -44.50 14.67 9.04
C GLU A 23 -45.16 13.48 8.30
N ALA A 24 -46.13 12.80 8.92
CA ALA A 24 -46.76 11.63 8.33
C ALA A 24 -47.98 12.00 7.46
N TRP A 25 -47.93 11.70 6.16
CA TRP A 25 -49.04 11.99 5.23
C TRP A 25 -50.26 11.09 5.47
N GLU A 26 -50.08 9.85 5.95
CA GLU A 26 -51.16 8.91 6.24
C GLU A 26 -51.05 8.31 7.66
N PRO A 27 -52.19 7.95 8.29
CA PRO A 27 -52.22 7.18 9.52
C PRO A 27 -51.52 5.83 9.30
N HIS A 28 -50.50 5.55 10.09
CA HIS A 28 -49.75 4.29 10.01
C HIS A 28 -49.51 3.71 11.40
N GLU A 29 -49.36 2.39 11.46
CA GLU A 29 -49.18 1.67 12.71
C GLU A 29 -47.76 1.89 13.27
N HIS A 30 -47.66 2.46 14.48
CA HIS A 30 -46.40 2.74 15.15
C HIS A 30 -45.88 1.53 15.95
N GLY A 31 -44.63 1.61 16.42
CA GLY A 31 -44.04 0.55 17.24
C GLY A 31 -43.35 -0.57 16.43
N THR A 32 -43.09 -0.35 15.15
CA THR A 32 -42.32 -1.28 14.31
C THR A 32 -41.00 -0.67 13.84
N ARG A 33 -39.99 -1.52 13.58
CA ARG A 33 -38.70 -1.08 13.00
C ARG A 33 -38.89 -0.44 11.62
N GLY A 34 -39.86 -0.95 10.85
CA GLY A 34 -40.16 -0.46 9.50
C GLY A 34 -40.51 1.03 9.50
N MET A 35 -41.32 1.48 10.47
CA MET A 35 -41.69 2.89 10.58
C MET A 35 -40.53 3.80 10.97
N TYR A 36 -39.60 3.32 11.78
CA TYR A 36 -38.37 4.07 12.10
C TYR A 36 -37.45 4.19 10.89
N GLY A 37 -37.28 3.12 10.11
CA GLY A 37 -36.32 3.06 9.00
C GLY A 37 -36.84 3.66 7.69
N TYR A 38 -38.00 3.21 7.23
CA TYR A 38 -38.56 3.56 5.92
C TYR A 38 -39.37 4.86 5.98
N HIS A 39 -40.25 4.98 6.98
CA HIS A 39 -41.12 6.17 7.16
C HIS A 39 -40.48 7.26 8.03
N ARG A 40 -39.24 7.03 8.49
CA ARG A 40 -38.43 7.97 9.29
C ARG A 40 -39.10 8.48 10.58
N CYS A 41 -40.16 7.81 11.06
CA CYS A 41 -40.87 8.20 12.27
C CYS A 41 -39.95 8.11 13.50
N ARG A 42 -39.92 9.18 14.31
CA ARG A 42 -39.04 9.29 15.50
C ARG A 42 -39.77 9.20 16.83
N CYS A 43 -41.07 8.90 16.85
CA CYS A 43 -41.82 8.74 18.10
C CYS A 43 -41.21 7.67 19.01
N THR A 44 -41.50 7.75 20.30
CA THR A 44 -40.96 6.83 21.32
C THR A 44 -41.21 5.36 20.98
N PRO A 45 -42.45 4.92 20.61
CA PRO A 45 -42.70 3.53 20.24
C PRO A 45 -41.83 3.02 19.06
N CYS A 46 -41.70 3.80 17.98
CA CYS A 46 -40.88 3.41 16.82
C CYS A 46 -39.38 3.38 17.16
N SER A 47 -38.91 4.35 17.96
CA SER A 47 -37.53 4.40 18.44
C SER A 47 -37.19 3.21 19.33
N GLU A 48 -38.10 2.80 20.21
CA GLU A 48 -37.95 1.63 21.08
C GLU A 48 -37.95 0.32 20.30
N ALA A 49 -38.84 0.17 19.32
CA ALA A 49 -38.87 -1.00 18.43
C ALA A 49 -37.55 -1.17 17.67
N ASN A 50 -37.00 -0.08 17.13
CA ASN A 50 -35.68 -0.10 16.49
C ASN A 50 -34.54 -0.42 17.49
N ARG A 51 -34.59 0.11 18.72
CA ARG A 51 -33.62 -0.24 19.78
C ARG A 51 -33.71 -1.71 20.18
N ALA A 52 -34.92 -2.26 20.34
CA ALA A 52 -35.14 -3.66 20.66
C ALA A 52 -34.58 -4.57 19.56
N TYR A 53 -34.89 -4.27 18.30
CA TYR A 53 -34.30 -4.98 17.16
C TYR A 53 -32.77 -4.92 17.16
N ASN A 54 -32.19 -3.73 17.35
CA ASN A 54 -30.74 -3.57 17.34
C ASN A 54 -30.07 -4.30 18.52
N ARG A 55 -30.72 -4.36 19.69
CA ARG A 55 -30.23 -5.16 20.83
C ARG A 55 -30.20 -6.65 20.49
N GLU A 56 -31.29 -7.18 19.95
CA GLU A 56 -31.39 -8.58 19.58
C GLU A 56 -30.42 -8.95 18.44
N TYR A 57 -30.35 -8.09 17.42
CA TYR A 57 -29.39 -8.23 16.32
C TYR A 57 -27.94 -8.23 16.83
N ASN A 58 -27.59 -7.31 17.74
CA ASN A 58 -26.24 -7.24 18.29
C ASN A 58 -25.91 -8.42 19.22
N LYS A 59 -26.91 -9.02 19.89
CA LYS A 59 -26.74 -10.22 20.72
C LYS A 59 -26.35 -11.43 19.89
N HIS A 60 -26.97 -11.60 18.72
CA HIS A 60 -26.72 -12.72 17.80
C HIS A 60 -25.63 -12.43 16.77
N ARG A 61 -25.11 -11.21 16.72
CA ARG A 61 -24.06 -10.85 15.78
C ARG A 61 -22.76 -11.56 16.18
N PRO A 62 -22.16 -12.38 15.29
CA PRO A 62 -20.89 -13.01 15.59
C PRO A 62 -19.84 -11.93 15.87
N ARG A 63 -19.11 -12.08 16.98
CA ARG A 63 -18.00 -11.19 17.31
C ARG A 63 -16.94 -11.37 16.25
N ARG A 64 -16.52 -10.26 15.64
CA ARG A 64 -15.40 -10.28 14.70
C ARG A 64 -14.13 -10.38 15.49
N GLU A 65 -13.27 -11.31 15.11
CA GLU A 65 -11.92 -11.39 15.65
C GLU A 65 -11.12 -10.18 15.16
N MET A 66 -10.48 -9.49 16.11
CA MET A 66 -9.75 -8.25 15.87
C MET A 66 -8.30 -8.46 16.26
N VAL A 67 -7.38 -7.91 15.48
CA VAL A 67 -5.94 -7.94 15.73
C VAL A 67 -5.39 -6.52 15.80
N ASP A 68 -4.23 -6.39 16.42
CA ASP A 68 -3.51 -5.12 16.48
C ASP A 68 -3.19 -4.61 15.06
N ALA A 69 -3.57 -3.35 14.81
CA ALA A 69 -3.33 -2.68 13.55
C ALA A 69 -1.83 -2.46 13.26
N ASP A 70 -0.98 -2.45 14.28
CA ASP A 70 0.46 -2.27 14.15
C ASP A 70 1.10 -3.47 13.44
N LEU A 71 0.64 -4.69 13.74
CA LEU A 71 1.06 -5.91 13.04
C LEU A 71 0.70 -5.87 11.55
N VAL A 72 -0.52 -5.39 11.25
CA VAL A 72 -1.00 -5.20 9.88
C VAL A 72 -0.14 -4.17 9.15
N ARG A 73 0.14 -3.02 9.78
CA ARG A 73 0.99 -1.96 9.20
C ARG A 73 2.42 -2.43 8.96
N ALA A 74 3.00 -3.17 9.91
CA ALA A 74 4.34 -3.74 9.76
C ALA A 74 4.40 -4.71 8.58
N ARG A 75 3.40 -5.60 8.43
CA ARG A 75 3.32 -6.53 7.30
C ARG A 75 3.17 -5.80 5.96
N ILE A 76 2.28 -4.81 5.87
CA ILE A 76 2.13 -3.97 4.67
C ILE A 76 3.44 -3.25 4.35
N GLY A 77 4.16 -2.74 5.36
CA GLY A 77 5.47 -2.11 5.19
C GLY A 77 6.48 -3.07 4.54
N LYS A 78 6.54 -4.32 4.99
CA LYS A 78 7.40 -5.36 4.40
C LYS A 78 7.01 -5.67 2.94
N LEU A 79 5.72 -5.83 2.65
CA LEU A 79 5.23 -6.08 1.28
C LEU A 79 5.53 -4.91 0.34
N ARG A 80 5.39 -3.67 0.83
CA ARG A 80 5.75 -2.47 0.07
C ARG A 80 7.25 -2.35 -0.15
N ALA A 81 8.06 -2.71 0.84
CA ALA A 81 9.52 -2.79 0.68
C ALA A 81 9.92 -3.85 -0.36
N ALA A 82 9.14 -4.94 -0.48
CA ALA A 82 9.31 -5.94 -1.53
C ALA A 82 8.84 -5.48 -2.92
N GLY A 83 8.29 -4.26 -3.03
CA GLY A 83 7.93 -3.62 -4.28
C GLY A 83 6.47 -3.74 -4.68
N LEU A 84 5.60 -4.23 -3.79
CA LEU A 84 4.15 -4.24 -4.03
C LEU A 84 3.50 -2.89 -3.72
N THR A 85 2.53 -2.50 -4.52
CA THR A 85 1.66 -1.36 -4.28
C THR A 85 0.48 -1.73 -3.39
N VAL A 86 -0.16 -0.72 -2.80
CA VAL A 86 -1.38 -0.93 -1.98
C VAL A 86 -2.49 -1.58 -2.80
N ALA A 87 -2.61 -1.24 -4.09
CA ALA A 87 -3.59 -1.85 -5.00
C ALA A 87 -3.29 -3.33 -5.22
N GLU A 88 -2.06 -3.70 -5.55
CA GLU A 88 -1.68 -5.11 -5.75
C GLU A 88 -1.86 -5.95 -4.48
N ILE A 89 -1.48 -5.40 -3.32
CA ILE A 89 -1.70 -6.08 -2.04
C ILE A 89 -3.21 -6.29 -1.81
N ALA A 90 -4.04 -5.30 -2.14
CA ALA A 90 -5.49 -5.39 -2.02
C ALA A 90 -6.06 -6.50 -2.91
N ASP A 91 -5.63 -6.52 -4.17
CA ASP A 91 -6.08 -7.49 -5.17
C ASP A 91 -5.67 -8.91 -4.78
N MET A 92 -4.42 -9.12 -4.35
CA MET A 92 -3.93 -10.42 -3.86
C MET A 92 -4.69 -10.91 -2.64
N CYS A 93 -5.04 -10.01 -1.73
CA CYS A 93 -5.79 -10.36 -0.52
C CYS A 93 -7.29 -10.48 -0.75
N ALA A 94 -7.82 -10.14 -1.94
CA ALA A 94 -9.24 -9.94 -2.18
C ALA A 94 -9.90 -8.99 -1.14
N VAL A 95 -9.16 -7.95 -0.74
CA VAL A 95 -9.60 -6.94 0.24
C VAL A 95 -9.79 -5.62 -0.49
N ASN A 96 -10.79 -4.83 -0.11
CA ASN A 96 -10.95 -3.50 -0.66
C ASN A 96 -9.73 -2.62 -0.33
N ALA A 97 -9.12 -1.99 -1.34
CA ALA A 97 -7.93 -1.14 -1.18
C ALA A 97 -8.10 -0.04 -0.12
N LYS A 98 -9.32 0.49 0.08
CA LYS A 98 -9.62 1.47 1.14
C LYS A 98 -9.39 0.92 2.55
N VAL A 99 -9.56 -0.38 2.77
CA VAL A 99 -9.31 -1.01 4.08
C VAL A 99 -7.81 -0.98 4.40
N ILE A 100 -6.98 -1.28 3.41
CA ILE A 100 -5.52 -1.24 3.55
C ILE A 100 -5.05 0.22 3.69
N ASP A 101 -5.59 1.13 2.88
CA ASP A 101 -5.27 2.56 2.97
C ASP A 101 -5.63 3.14 4.35
N PHE A 102 -6.82 2.79 4.87
CA PHE A 102 -7.26 3.19 6.20
C PHE A 102 -6.38 2.58 7.31
N ALA A 103 -5.93 1.33 7.16
CA ALA A 103 -5.02 0.72 8.12
C ALA A 103 -3.68 1.47 8.20
N VAL A 104 -3.17 1.95 7.06
CA VAL A 104 -1.87 2.65 6.96
C VAL A 104 -1.97 4.13 7.34
N LYS A 105 -2.90 4.87 6.71
CA LYS A 105 -3.02 6.32 6.83
C LYS A 105 -3.97 6.76 7.94
N GLY A 106 -4.91 5.89 8.33
CA GLY A 106 -6.01 6.26 9.22
C GLY A 106 -7.10 7.07 8.51
N ARG A 107 -8.05 7.60 9.29
CA ARG A 107 -9.09 8.53 8.82
C ARG A 107 -9.06 9.77 9.70
N ASN A 108 -9.07 10.95 9.09
CA ASN A 108 -9.08 12.24 9.79
C ASN A 108 -7.96 12.35 10.85
N GLY A 109 -6.74 11.94 10.48
CA GLY A 109 -5.57 11.96 11.37
C GLY A 109 -5.55 10.88 12.46
N LYS A 110 -6.57 10.02 12.56
CA LYS A 110 -6.64 8.94 13.55
C LYS A 110 -6.40 7.59 12.89
N LYS A 111 -5.32 6.92 13.28
CA LYS A 111 -5.04 5.54 12.86
C LYS A 111 -5.87 4.56 13.68
N PRO A 112 -6.45 3.51 13.06
CA PRO A 112 -7.14 2.47 13.81
C PRO A 112 -6.14 1.73 14.71
N LYS A 113 -6.58 1.38 15.93
CA LYS A 113 -5.85 0.50 16.86
C LYS A 113 -6.05 -0.97 16.53
N MET A 114 -7.23 -1.33 16.03
CA MET A 114 -7.60 -2.71 15.74
C MET A 114 -8.11 -2.85 14.30
N VAL A 115 -7.75 -3.95 13.65
CA VAL A 115 -8.21 -4.34 12.30
C VAL A 115 -8.80 -5.76 12.38
N GLN A 116 -9.63 -6.15 11.44
CA GLN A 116 -10.17 -7.52 11.42
C GLN A 116 -9.05 -8.55 11.18
N ALA A 117 -9.09 -9.64 11.95
CA ALA A 117 -8.12 -10.73 11.85
C ALA A 117 -8.07 -11.36 10.44
N SER A 118 -9.20 -11.38 9.73
CA SER A 118 -9.29 -11.87 8.35
C SER A 118 -8.36 -11.11 7.41
N THR A 119 -8.26 -9.78 7.54
CA THR A 119 -7.33 -8.96 6.76
C THR A 119 -5.88 -9.32 7.04
N PHE A 120 -5.52 -9.54 8.32
CA PHE A 120 -4.16 -9.92 8.69
C PHE A 120 -3.79 -11.32 8.18
N ARG A 121 -4.70 -12.29 8.26
CA ARG A 121 -4.50 -13.63 7.69
C ARG A 121 -4.27 -13.57 6.19
N ALA A 122 -5.07 -12.78 5.45
CA ALA A 122 -4.90 -12.60 4.01
C ALA A 122 -3.53 -11.97 3.67
N LEU A 123 -3.09 -10.98 4.43
CA LEU A 123 -1.76 -10.35 4.23
C LEU A 123 -0.58 -11.29 4.53
N ASN A 124 -0.76 -12.22 5.48
CA ASN A 124 0.25 -13.22 5.79
C ASN A 124 0.27 -14.38 4.80
N ALA A 125 -0.82 -14.63 4.09
CA ALA A 125 -0.88 -15.64 3.04
C ALA A 125 -0.04 -15.28 1.81
N ILE A 126 0.24 -13.99 1.57
CA ILE A 126 1.10 -13.54 0.48
C ILE A 126 2.53 -14.04 0.71
N GLY A 127 2.97 -15.00 -0.11
CA GLY A 127 4.31 -15.57 -0.09
C GLY A 127 5.28 -14.84 -1.02
N PHE A 128 6.55 -15.27 -0.97
CA PHE A 128 7.59 -14.76 -1.88
C PHE A 128 7.29 -15.04 -3.36
N LYS A 129 6.70 -16.22 -3.65
CA LYS A 129 6.31 -16.61 -5.01
C LYS A 129 5.26 -15.66 -5.60
N ASP A 130 4.30 -15.22 -4.78
CA ASP A 130 3.25 -14.29 -5.21
C ASP A 130 3.80 -12.90 -5.50
N ILE A 131 4.82 -12.47 -4.75
CA ILE A 131 5.51 -11.20 -5.00
C ILE A 131 6.27 -11.26 -6.33
N ALA A 132 6.96 -12.38 -6.58
CA ALA A 132 7.76 -12.58 -7.78
C ALA A 132 6.92 -12.71 -9.06
N SER A 133 5.68 -13.18 -8.95
CA SER A 133 4.78 -13.35 -10.10
C SER A 133 4.08 -12.07 -10.54
N VAL A 134 4.19 -10.98 -9.79
CA VAL A 134 3.60 -9.69 -10.19
C VAL A 134 4.35 -9.11 -11.37
N GLU A 135 3.66 -9.06 -12.50
CA GLU A 135 4.12 -8.28 -13.63
C GLU A 135 4.08 -6.79 -13.28
N LYS A 136 5.25 -6.15 -13.29
CA LYS A 136 5.38 -4.73 -13.00
C LYS A 136 5.40 -3.96 -14.32
N PRO A 137 4.41 -3.10 -14.59
CA PRO A 137 4.37 -2.34 -15.84
C PRO A 137 5.64 -1.50 -16.02
N ALA A 138 6.22 -1.54 -17.22
CA ALA A 138 7.48 -0.86 -17.55
C ALA A 138 7.50 0.64 -17.15
N GLY A 139 6.38 1.34 -17.30
CA GLY A 139 6.26 2.77 -16.98
C GLY A 139 6.04 3.11 -15.49
N ARG A 140 5.84 2.12 -14.62
CA ARG A 140 5.59 2.35 -13.19
C ARG A 140 6.78 3.07 -12.56
N LYS A 141 6.52 4.14 -11.80
CA LYS A 141 7.54 4.78 -10.98
C LYS A 141 7.91 3.92 -9.77
N VAL A 142 9.21 3.72 -9.56
CA VAL A 142 9.79 2.95 -8.47
C VAL A 142 10.86 3.76 -7.75
N ASP A 143 11.13 3.38 -6.50
CA ASP A 143 12.16 4.00 -5.68
C ASP A 143 13.51 3.93 -6.39
N GLY A 144 14.10 5.10 -6.64
CA GLY A 144 15.39 5.23 -7.29
C GLY A 144 16.59 5.00 -6.35
N THR A 145 16.38 4.69 -5.07
CA THR A 145 17.48 4.56 -4.10
C THR A 145 18.52 3.50 -4.51
N ILE A 146 18.11 2.26 -4.77
CA ILE A 146 19.05 1.20 -5.20
C ILE A 146 19.71 1.50 -6.56
N PRO A 147 18.96 1.83 -7.62
CA PRO A 147 19.56 2.17 -8.92
C PRO A 147 20.55 3.32 -8.86
N ARG A 148 20.30 4.31 -7.99
CA ARG A 148 21.21 5.42 -7.79
C ARG A 148 22.53 4.95 -7.19
N LEU A 149 22.48 4.12 -6.15
CA LEU A 149 23.69 3.58 -5.51
C LEU A 149 24.49 2.71 -6.49
N GLN A 150 23.81 1.92 -7.33
CA GLN A 150 24.44 1.16 -8.42
C GLN A 150 25.16 2.10 -9.40
N VAL A 151 24.50 3.16 -9.88
CA VAL A 151 25.12 4.15 -10.79
C VAL A 151 26.28 4.88 -10.11
N GLN A 152 26.18 5.22 -8.81
CA GLN A 152 27.25 5.85 -8.05
C GLN A 152 28.47 4.92 -7.91
N SER A 153 28.25 3.62 -7.66
CA SER A 153 29.30 2.60 -7.64
C SER A 153 29.96 2.46 -9.02
N LEU A 154 29.20 2.40 -10.11
CA LEU A 154 29.74 2.37 -11.47
C LEU A 154 30.60 3.60 -11.79
N HIS A 155 30.20 4.77 -11.30
CA HIS A 155 30.98 6.01 -11.40
C HIS A 155 32.36 5.87 -10.73
N SER A 156 32.45 5.15 -9.61
CA SER A 156 33.72 4.90 -8.91
C SER A 156 34.68 4.01 -9.72
N PHE A 157 34.14 3.06 -10.50
CA PHE A 157 34.92 2.26 -11.45
C PHE A 157 35.33 3.04 -12.71
N GLY A 158 34.68 4.19 -12.96
CA GLY A 158 34.95 5.10 -14.08
C GLY A 158 33.89 5.07 -15.18
N TRP A 159 32.79 4.34 -15.01
CA TRP A 159 31.68 4.37 -15.96
C TRP A 159 30.90 5.68 -15.83
N CYS A 160 30.88 6.49 -16.89
CA CYS A 160 30.14 7.75 -16.88
C CYS A 160 28.66 7.53 -17.21
N GLY A 161 27.78 8.38 -16.66
CA GLY A 161 26.34 8.29 -16.89
C GLY A 161 25.90 8.26 -18.37
N ARG A 162 26.69 8.84 -19.30
CA ARG A 162 26.41 8.76 -20.73
C ARG A 162 26.68 7.38 -21.33
N GLU A 163 27.73 6.70 -20.87
CA GLU A 163 28.04 5.33 -21.30
C GLU A 163 26.98 4.36 -20.76
N ILE A 164 26.60 4.52 -19.50
CA ILE A 164 25.52 3.76 -18.86
C ILE A 164 24.21 3.96 -19.64
N ALA A 165 23.86 5.22 -19.96
CA ALA A 165 22.67 5.55 -20.75
C ALA A 165 22.70 4.91 -22.15
N ASN A 166 23.83 4.99 -22.86
CA ASN A 166 23.97 4.42 -24.19
C ASN A 166 23.80 2.90 -24.19
N ARG A 167 24.41 2.19 -23.22
CA ARG A 167 24.33 0.73 -23.13
C ARG A 167 22.95 0.22 -22.73
N THR A 168 22.23 0.99 -21.91
CA THR A 168 20.88 0.63 -21.45
C THR A 168 19.78 1.12 -22.39
N GLY A 169 20.09 1.99 -23.35
CA GLY A 169 19.09 2.70 -24.16
C GLY A 169 18.25 3.71 -23.38
N ILE A 170 18.62 4.02 -22.12
CA ILE A 170 17.91 4.98 -21.27
C ILE A 170 18.34 6.40 -21.63
N ASN A 171 17.41 7.36 -21.60
CA ASN A 171 17.75 8.76 -21.81
C ASN A 171 18.78 9.25 -20.76
N PRO A 172 19.89 9.91 -21.14
CA PRO A 172 20.87 10.48 -20.21
C PRO A 172 20.27 11.43 -19.15
N SER A 173 19.15 12.10 -19.46
CA SER A 173 18.43 12.94 -18.49
C SER A 173 17.85 12.13 -17.33
N THR A 174 17.43 10.89 -17.58
CA THR A 174 16.94 9.96 -16.54
C THR A 174 18.05 9.62 -15.56
N ILE A 175 19.28 9.37 -16.04
CA ILE A 175 20.44 9.09 -15.18
C ILE A 175 20.78 10.32 -14.33
N SER A 176 20.79 11.51 -14.93
CA SER A 176 21.01 12.76 -14.20
C SER A 176 19.94 13.00 -13.13
N SER A 177 18.68 12.75 -13.46
CA SER A 177 17.53 12.88 -12.56
C SER A 177 17.58 11.87 -11.39
N LEU A 178 17.99 10.63 -11.68
CA LEU A 178 18.20 9.58 -10.68
C LEU A 178 19.27 9.99 -9.66
N LEU A 179 20.43 10.45 -10.14
CA LEU A 179 21.51 10.93 -9.29
C LEU A 179 21.08 12.12 -8.40
N ALA A 180 20.15 12.95 -8.88
CA ALA A 180 19.66 14.12 -8.15
C ALA A 180 18.66 13.81 -7.03
N GLY A 181 18.01 12.65 -7.00
CA GLY A 181 16.87 12.49 -6.09
C GLY A 181 15.82 11.50 -6.54
N ASN A 182 15.60 11.44 -7.84
CA ASN A 182 14.27 11.15 -8.34
C ASN A 182 13.98 9.67 -8.56
N ASN A 183 12.70 9.34 -8.50
CA ASN A 183 12.17 8.03 -8.85
C ASN A 183 12.20 7.81 -10.36
N ILE A 184 12.60 6.60 -10.74
CA ILE A 184 12.70 6.17 -12.14
C ILE A 184 11.58 5.20 -12.49
N THR A 185 11.48 4.82 -13.76
CA THR A 185 10.53 3.80 -14.18
C THR A 185 11.06 2.40 -13.91
N GLU A 186 10.17 1.41 -13.82
CA GLU A 186 10.55 0.00 -13.66
C GLU A 186 11.44 -0.50 -14.80
N SER A 187 11.17 -0.06 -16.04
CA SER A 187 12.04 -0.36 -17.18
C SER A 187 13.46 0.19 -17.00
N ALA A 188 13.58 1.42 -16.52
CA ALA A 188 14.88 2.04 -16.27
C ALA A 188 15.60 1.35 -15.10
N ARG A 189 14.86 0.96 -14.06
CA ARG A 189 15.39 0.17 -12.93
C ARG A 189 15.97 -1.15 -13.42
N ALA A 190 15.20 -1.93 -14.19
CA ALA A 190 15.64 -3.22 -14.73
C ALA A 190 16.86 -3.08 -15.66
N GLY A 191 16.90 -2.03 -16.50
CA GLY A 191 18.07 -1.75 -17.34
C GLY A 191 19.32 -1.40 -16.53
N ILE A 192 19.17 -0.64 -15.45
CA ILE A 192 20.29 -0.31 -14.55
C ILE A 192 20.75 -1.53 -13.76
N ASP A 193 19.84 -2.38 -13.27
CA ASP A 193 20.22 -3.63 -12.59
C ASP A 193 21.04 -4.54 -13.51
N ALA A 194 20.58 -4.70 -14.76
CA ALA A 194 21.28 -5.53 -15.75
C ALA A 194 22.69 -5.00 -16.05
N ILE A 195 22.82 -3.68 -16.30
CA ILE A 195 24.13 -3.10 -16.61
C ILE A 195 25.05 -3.06 -15.39
N PHE A 196 24.50 -2.92 -14.19
CA PHE A 196 25.27 -3.03 -12.96
C PHE A 196 25.83 -4.44 -12.81
N ALA A 197 25.00 -5.48 -12.98
CA ALA A 197 25.44 -6.87 -12.91
C ALA A 197 26.53 -7.20 -13.96
N GLU A 198 26.45 -6.61 -15.16
CA GLU A 198 27.45 -6.77 -16.22
C GLU A 198 28.77 -6.05 -15.90
N LEU A 199 28.69 -4.79 -15.44
CA LEU A 199 29.85 -3.90 -15.38
C LEU A 199 30.50 -3.79 -13.99
N HIS A 200 29.83 -4.24 -12.94
CA HIS A 200 30.35 -4.15 -11.58
C HIS A 200 31.70 -4.85 -11.44
N GLY A 201 32.70 -4.16 -10.87
CA GLY A 201 34.07 -4.66 -10.77
C GLY A 201 34.91 -4.54 -12.06
N THR A 202 34.34 -4.04 -13.16
CA THR A 202 35.05 -3.84 -14.43
C THR A 202 35.35 -2.37 -14.69
N THR A 203 36.35 -2.08 -15.50
CA THR A 203 36.68 -0.73 -15.96
C THR A 203 36.15 -0.47 -17.37
N PRO A 204 35.75 0.78 -17.70
CA PRO A 204 35.40 1.13 -19.07
C PRO A 204 36.59 0.97 -20.02
N PRO A 205 36.36 0.83 -21.34
CA PRO A 205 37.43 0.88 -22.34
C PRO A 205 38.24 2.17 -22.22
N LEU A 206 39.57 2.10 -22.38
CA LEU A 206 40.52 3.21 -22.19
C LEU A 206 41.41 3.46 -23.41
N ASP A 207 41.03 2.96 -24.58
CA ASP A 207 41.88 2.93 -25.79
C ASP A 207 42.16 4.34 -26.33
N THR A 208 41.15 5.20 -26.30
CA THR A 208 41.21 6.58 -26.81
C THR A 208 41.40 7.62 -25.70
N ALA A 209 41.97 8.77 -26.04
CA ALA A 209 42.10 9.89 -25.11
C ALA A 209 40.73 10.36 -24.58
N ALA A 210 39.70 10.34 -25.43
CA ALA A 210 38.34 10.70 -25.03
C ALA A 210 37.75 9.71 -24.00
N GLN A 211 37.96 8.42 -24.19
CA GLN A 211 37.56 7.38 -23.23
C GLN A 211 38.27 7.55 -21.89
N ARG A 212 39.59 7.75 -21.89
CA ARG A 212 40.37 8.04 -20.68
C ARG A 212 39.86 9.28 -19.96
N GLY A 213 39.63 10.37 -20.69
CA GLY A 213 39.08 11.60 -20.13
C GLY A 213 37.71 11.39 -19.45
N ARG A 214 36.79 10.67 -20.11
CA ARG A 214 35.47 10.36 -19.55
C ARG A 214 35.56 9.51 -18.27
N ALA A 215 36.44 8.51 -18.27
CA ALA A 215 36.66 7.66 -17.10
C ALA A 215 37.22 8.46 -15.92
N THR A 216 38.20 9.33 -16.17
CA THR A 216 38.77 10.22 -15.15
C THR A 216 37.71 11.17 -14.59
N VAL A 217 36.88 11.79 -15.45
CA VAL A 217 35.79 12.68 -14.99
C VAL A 217 34.78 11.92 -14.12
N ALA A 218 34.42 10.69 -14.48
CA ALA A 218 33.51 9.86 -13.69
C ALA A 218 34.06 9.56 -12.30
N ARG A 219 35.34 9.15 -12.20
CA ARG A 219 36.02 8.88 -10.92
C ARG A 219 36.17 10.14 -10.07
N ASN A 220 36.57 11.26 -10.68
CA ASN A 220 36.69 12.53 -9.97
C ASN A 220 35.33 12.98 -9.40
N ARG A 221 34.24 12.75 -10.14
CA ARG A 221 32.88 13.01 -9.63
C ARG A 221 32.54 12.09 -8.46
N ALA A 222 32.88 10.80 -8.54
CA ALA A 222 32.66 9.87 -7.44
C ALA A 222 33.42 10.32 -6.18
N LEU A 223 34.72 10.61 -6.31
CA LEU A 223 35.56 11.11 -5.22
C LEU A 223 35.01 12.39 -4.59
N ALA A 224 34.64 13.38 -5.41
CA ALA A 224 34.09 14.66 -4.93
C ALA A 224 32.78 14.52 -4.16
N ASN A 225 32.01 13.44 -4.41
CA ASN A 225 30.74 13.18 -3.73
C ASN A 225 30.83 12.03 -2.71
N GLY A 226 32.03 11.50 -2.45
CA GLY A 226 32.25 10.39 -1.51
C GLY A 226 31.62 9.05 -1.96
N TRP A 227 31.44 8.83 -3.26
CA TRP A 227 30.89 7.57 -3.79
C TRP A 227 31.99 6.51 -3.86
N THR A 228 31.72 5.33 -3.30
CA THR A 228 32.64 4.19 -3.25
C THR A 228 32.16 3.04 -4.13
N ALA A 229 33.07 2.11 -4.45
CA ALA A 229 32.73 0.88 -5.17
C ALA A 229 31.65 0.07 -4.43
N ASP A 230 31.75 0.02 -3.11
CA ASP A 230 30.87 -0.78 -2.26
C ASP A 230 29.57 -0.05 -1.88
N THR A 231 29.34 1.19 -2.33
CA THR A 231 28.16 2.00 -1.96
C THR A 231 26.82 1.28 -2.25
N ALA A 232 26.75 0.46 -3.29
CA ALA A 232 25.57 -0.35 -3.59
C ALA A 232 25.46 -1.58 -2.68
N THR A 233 26.56 -2.31 -2.50
CA THR A 233 26.62 -3.57 -1.75
C THR A 233 26.47 -3.36 -0.24
N ASP A 234 27.09 -2.31 0.31
CA ASP A 234 26.98 -1.92 1.72
C ASP A 234 25.55 -1.56 2.10
N TYR A 235 24.80 -0.91 1.20
CA TYR A 235 23.41 -0.57 1.44
C TYR A 235 22.49 -1.80 1.42
N GLU A 236 22.70 -2.74 0.49
CA GLU A 236 21.98 -4.00 0.48
C GLU A 236 22.20 -4.77 1.80
N TYR A 237 23.45 -4.84 2.28
CA TYR A 237 23.80 -5.46 3.56
C TYR A 237 23.16 -4.75 4.76
N ALA A 238 23.16 -3.42 4.78
CA ALA A 238 22.52 -2.61 5.82
C ALA A 238 20.99 -2.77 5.83
N ARG A 239 20.37 -2.99 4.67
CA ARG A 239 18.93 -3.23 4.55
C ARG A 239 18.54 -4.63 5.03
N TYR A 240 19.33 -5.66 4.69
CA TYR A 240 19.11 -7.02 5.15
C TYR A 240 19.29 -7.15 6.67
N SER A 241 20.34 -6.55 7.23
CA SER A 241 20.60 -6.58 8.69
C SER A 241 19.55 -5.83 9.53
N ARG A 242 18.83 -4.85 8.96
CA ARG A 242 17.71 -4.16 9.63
C ARG A 242 16.36 -4.87 9.47
N ALA A 243 16.27 -5.86 8.59
CA ALA A 243 15.05 -6.61 8.31
C ALA A 243 14.91 -7.91 9.13
N HIS A 244 16.00 -8.32 9.80
CA HIS A 244 16.09 -9.43 10.75
C HIS A 244 16.29 -8.90 12.18
#